data_AF-R5H5F3-F1
#
_entry.id   AF-R5H5F3-F1
#
_cell.length_a   1.000
_cell.length_b   1.000
_cell.length_c   1.000
_cell.angle_alpha   90.00
_cell.angle_beta   90.00
_cell.angle_gamma   90.00
#
_symmetry.space_group_name_H-M   'P 1'
#
loop_
_entity.id
_entity.type
_entity.pdbx_description
1 polymer ?
#
loop_
_entity_poly.entity_id
_entity_poly.type
_entity_poly.pdbx_seq_one_letter_code
_entity_poly.pdbx_strand_id
1 'polypeptide(L)' 'MTEDKQAICDALLPALKLTRAGTEIEALRYSKERETITIAYPDGITPINIATERGIMMILDIVLALT' A
#
# COMPACT_ATOMS: atom_id res chain seq x y z
N MET A 1 -3.77 -20.62 -3.03
CA MET A 1 -3.85 -19.80 -1.80
C MET A 1 -4.31 -18.41 -2.23
N THR A 2 -5.36 -17.88 -1.61
CA THR A 2 -5.81 -16.50 -1.88
C THR A 2 -5.10 -15.60 -0.88
N GLU A 3 -4.33 -14.63 -1.37
CA GLU A 3 -3.61 -13.68 -0.52
C GLU A 3 -4.58 -12.66 0.07
N ASP A 4 -4.44 -12.37 1.35
CA ASP A 4 -5.16 -11.27 1.99
C ASP A 4 -4.39 -9.96 1.78
N LYS A 5 -4.81 -9.21 0.77
CA LYS A 5 -4.15 -7.96 0.35
C LYS A 5 -4.24 -6.88 1.43
N GLN A 6 -5.32 -6.83 2.22
CA GLN A 6 -5.39 -5.86 3.32
C GLN A 6 -4.44 -6.26 4.45
N ALA A 7 -4.37 -7.56 4.81
CA ALA A 7 -3.40 -8.02 5.81
C ALA A 7 -1.94 -7.74 5.39
N ILE A 8 -1.63 -7.84 4.10
CA ILE A 8 -0.31 -7.44 3.58
C ILE A 8 -0.07 -5.94 3.78
N CYS A 9 -1.04 -5.08 3.46
CA CYS A 9 -0.95 -3.64 3.70
C CYS A 9 -0.72 -3.31 5.18
N ASP A 10 -1.47 -3.96 6.07
CA ASP A 10 -1.37 -3.75 7.51
C ASP A 10 0.00 -4.17 8.06
N ALA A 11 0.58 -5.25 7.52
CA ALA A 11 1.92 -5.71 7.88
C ALA A 11 3.04 -4.84 7.29
N LEU A 12 2.84 -4.28 6.09
CA LEU A 12 3.82 -3.46 5.40
C LEU A 12 3.92 -2.04 5.98
N LEU A 13 2.80 -1.44 6.37
CA LEU A 13 2.74 -0.08 6.92
C LEU A 13 3.77 0.20 8.03
N PRO A 14 3.89 -0.61 9.11
CA PRO A 14 4.86 -0.34 10.16
C PRO A 14 6.31 -0.41 9.65
N ALA A 15 6.61 -1.26 8.67
CA ALA A 15 7.94 -1.34 8.08
C ALA A 15 8.26 -0.08 7.25
N LEU A 16 7.30 0.41 6.46
CA LEU A 16 7.48 1.65 5.68
C LEU A 16 7.68 2.87 6.56
N LYS A 17 6.97 2.95 7.70
CA LYS A 17 7.13 4.03 8.70
C LYS A 17 8.53 4.13 9.30
N LEU A 18 9.33 3.06 9.23
CA LEU A 18 10.75 3.09 9.65
C LEU A 18 11.66 3.74 8.60
N THR A 19 11.14 4.05 7.42
CA THR A 19 11.88 4.73 6.35
C THR A 19 11.52 6.21 6.30
N ARG A 20 12.47 7.05 5.88
CA ARG A 20 12.24 8.50 5.74
C ARG A 20 11.07 8.84 4.80
N ALA A 21 10.85 8.04 3.76
CA ALA A 21 9.78 8.27 2.79
C ALA A 21 8.39 7.88 3.33
N GLY A 22 8.34 6.94 4.29
CA GLY A 22 7.08 6.41 4.83
C GLY A 22 6.65 6.97 6.18
N THR A 23 7.44 7.86 6.81
CA THR A 23 7.18 8.39 8.16
C THR A 23 5.77 8.99 8.30
N GLU A 24 5.31 9.72 7.29
CA GLU A 24 4.03 10.44 7.32
C GLU A 24 2.85 9.59 6.83
N ILE A 25 3.06 8.33 6.42
CA ILE A 25 1.95 7.49 5.93
C ILE A 25 1.05 7.13 7.12
N GLU A 26 -0.23 7.49 7.08
CA GLU A 26 -1.19 7.14 8.13
C GLU A 26 -1.78 5.74 7.92
N ALA A 27 -2.08 5.37 6.67
CA ALA A 27 -2.72 4.10 6.35
C ALA A 27 -2.42 3.62 4.92
N LEU A 28 -2.49 2.30 4.74
CA LEU A 28 -2.57 1.62 3.44
C LEU A 28 -3.91 0.88 3.37
N ARG A 29 -4.75 1.19 2.38
CA ARG A 29 -6.08 0.59 2.25
C ARG A 29 -6.26 -0.06 0.90
N TYR A 30 -6.54 -1.36 0.89
CA TYR A 30 -6.92 -2.09 -0.31
C TYR A 30 -8.42 -1.97 -0.58
N SER A 31 -8.76 -1.58 -1.81
CA SER A 31 -10.12 -1.65 -2.32
C SER A 31 -10.22 -2.79 -3.34
N LYS A 32 -10.98 -3.84 -2.99
CA LYS A 32 -11.27 -4.94 -3.92
C LYS A 32 -12.12 -4.50 -5.10
N GLU A 33 -13.10 -3.62 -4.87
CA GLU A 33 -14.00 -3.12 -5.91
C GLU A 33 -13.25 -2.35 -7.01
N ARG A 34 -12.19 -1.62 -6.62
CA ARG A 34 -11.44 -0.73 -7.52
C ARG A 34 -10.07 -1.28 -7.88
N GLU A 35 -9.68 -2.43 -7.33
CA GLU A 35 -8.33 -3.00 -7.45
C GLU A 35 -7.22 -1.96 -7.22
N THR A 36 -7.39 -1.16 -6.16
CA THR A 36 -6.53 0.01 -5.88
C THR A 36 -6.02 -0.06 -4.44
N ILE A 37 -4.76 0.33 -4.21
CA ILE A 37 -4.26 0.73 -2.89
C ILE A 37 -4.37 2.24 -2.75
N THR A 38 -4.88 2.69 -1.62
CA THR A 38 -4.80 4.10 -1.22
C THR A 38 -3.72 4.23 -0.16
N ILE A 39 -2.67 5.02 -0.44
CA ILE A 39 -1.76 5.53 0.59
C ILE A 39 -2.38 6.80 1.14
N ALA A 40 -2.65 6.83 2.44
CA ALA A 40 -3.19 8.01 3.12
C ALA A 40 -2.11 8.73 3.91
N TYR A 41 -2.12 10.05 3.82
CA TYR A 41 -1.27 11.00 4.53
C TYR A 41 -2.16 12.03 5.26
N PRO A 42 -1.62 12.83 6.20
CA PRO A 42 -2.40 13.84 6.90
C PRO A 42 -3.06 14.88 5.98
N ASP A 43 -2.45 15.16 4.83
CA ASP A 43 -2.84 16.22 3.88
C ASP A 43 -3.43 15.69 2.57
N GLY A 44 -3.51 14.37 2.38
CA GLY A 44 -3.99 13.82 1.12
C GLY A 44 -3.91 12.31 0.98
N ILE A 45 -4.21 11.86 -0.24
CA ILE A 45 -4.16 10.44 -0.62
C ILE A 45 -3.46 10.26 -1.95
N THR A 46 -2.76 9.14 -2.10
CA THR A 46 -2.18 8.67 -3.36
C THR A 46 -2.79 7.32 -3.72
N PRO A 47 -3.63 7.24 -4.77
CA PRO A 47 -4.14 5.97 -5.27
C PRO A 47 -3.10 5.27 -6.15
N ILE A 48 -3.01 3.95 -6.01
CA ILE A 48 -2.12 3.07 -6.78
C ILE A 48 -2.97 1.96 -7.38
N ASN A 49 -3.08 1.94 -8.70
CA ASN A 49 -3.78 0.87 -9.41
C ASN A 49 -2.94 -0.41 -9.35
N ILE A 50 -3.55 -1.51 -8.93
CA ILE A 50 -2.88 -2.80 -8.84
C ILE A 50 -3.37 -3.64 -10.01
N ALA A 51 -2.56 -3.74 -11.07
CA ALA A 51 -2.93 -4.51 -12.27
C ALA A 51 -2.79 -6.04 -12.09
N THR A 52 -2.60 -6.52 -10.86
CA THR A 52 -2.17 -7.89 -10.60
C THR A 52 -2.73 -8.47 -9.32
N GLU A 53 -3.01 -9.77 -9.37
CA GLU A 53 -3.55 -10.52 -8.24
C GLU A 53 -2.51 -10.83 -7.15
N ARG A 54 -1.22 -10.68 -7.46
CA ARG A 54 -0.13 -11.13 -6.59
C ARG A 54 0.25 -10.06 -5.57
N GLY A 55 0.19 -10.41 -4.29
CA GLY A 55 0.54 -9.55 -3.17
C GLY A 55 1.97 -9.01 -3.23
N ILE A 56 2.93 -9.79 -3.73
CA ILE A 56 4.32 -9.32 -3.88
C ILE A 56 4.47 -8.17 -4.87
N MET A 57 3.69 -8.16 -5.95
CA MET A 57 3.73 -7.07 -6.92
C MET A 57 3.07 -5.82 -6.35
N MET A 58 1.99 -5.99 -5.57
CA MET A 58 1.38 -4.88 -4.83
C MET A 58 2.38 -4.22 -3.86
N ILE A 59 3.21 -5.01 -3.16
CA ILE A 59 4.27 -4.46 -2.30
C ILE A 59 5.25 -3.62 -3.13
N LEU A 60 5.68 -4.15 -4.29
CA LEU A 60 6.58 -3.42 -5.19
C LEU A 60 5.97 -2.10 -5.67
N ASP A 61 4.70 -2.11 -6.09
CA ASP A 61 3.99 -0.92 -6.57
C ASP A 61 3.89 0.15 -5.46
N ILE A 62 3.60 -0.25 -4.22
CA ILE A 62 3.58 0.65 -3.05
C ILE A 62 4.97 1.26 -2.83
N VAL A 63 6.03 0.45 -2.83
CA VAL A 63 7.39 0.93 -2.57
C VAL A 63 7.85 1.88 -3.67
N LEU A 64 7.57 1.58 -4.94
CA LEU A 64 7.93 2.44 -6.07
C LEU A 64 7.18 3.77 -6.06
N ALA A 65 5.96 3.82 -5.52
CA ALA A 65 5.22 5.07 -5.38
C ALA A 65 5.79 6.01 -4.30
N LEU A 66 6.70 5.52 -3.45
CA LEU A 66 7.32 6.29 -2.37
C LEU A 66 8.74 6.78 -2.70
N THR A 67 9.31 6.37 -3.83
CA THR A 67 10.67 6.74 -4.29
C THR A 67 10.62 7.83 -5.35
#